data_AF-A0ABD5S181-F1
#
_entry.id   AF-A0ABD5S181-F1
#
_cell.length_a   1.000
_cell.length_b   1.000
_cell.length_c   1.000
_cell.angle_alpha   90.00
_cell.angle_beta   90.00
_cell.angle_gamma   90.00
#
_symmetry.space_group_name_H-M   'P 1'
#
loop_
_entity.id
_entity.type
_entity.pdbx_description
1 polymer ?
#
loop_
_entity_poly.entity_id
_entity_poly.type
_entity_poly.pdbx_seq_one_letter_code
_entity_poly.pdbx_strand_id
1 'polypeptide(L)'
;MPVTSSVDRPESAPDGPALPINELFASLQGEGSLAGVPSTFVRTSGCNLRCWFCDSYHTSWEPTGAWYGVDEILDEVAARDPDHVVLTGGEPLIHGASATLLR
;
A
#
# COMPACT_ATOMS: atom_id res chain seq x y z
N MET A 1 -6.25 -8.69 6.09
CA MET A 1 -6.16 -9.97 5.35
C MET A 1 -5.34 -9.61 4.14
N PRO A 2 -4.14 -10.18 3.96
CA PRO A 2 -3.30 -9.82 2.81
C PRO A 2 -4.14 -10.00 1.55
N VAL A 3 -4.15 -9.00 0.65
CA VAL A 3 -4.96 -9.03 -0.59
C VAL A 3 -4.47 -10.07 -1.61
N THR A 4 -3.59 -10.97 -1.20
CA THR A 4 -3.14 -12.11 -1.99
C THR A 4 -4.13 -13.27 -1.81
N SER A 5 -5.34 -13.17 -2.34
CA SER A 5 -6.23 -14.34 -2.40
C SER A 5 -6.90 -14.61 -3.74
N SER A 6 -6.54 -13.93 -4.84
CA SER A 6 -7.12 -14.32 -6.14
C SER A 6 -6.33 -14.03 -7.42
N VAL A 7 -5.13 -13.42 -7.39
CA VAL A 7 -4.41 -13.11 -8.64
C VAL A 7 -2.92 -13.42 -8.50
N ASP A 8 -2.44 -14.37 -9.31
CA ASP A 8 -1.02 -14.58 -9.58
C ASP A 8 -0.45 -13.29 -10.19
N ARG A 9 0.23 -12.49 -9.38
CA ARG A 9 0.86 -11.25 -9.81
C ARG A 9 2.37 -11.41 -9.90
N PRO A 10 3.03 -10.65 -10.79
CA PRO A 10 4.46 -10.78 -10.99
C PRO A 10 5.24 -10.46 -9.71
N GLU A 11 6.21 -11.33 -9.38
CA GLU A 11 7.18 -11.11 -8.29
C GLU A 11 8.18 -9.98 -8.60
N SER A 12 8.25 -9.56 -9.87
CA SER A 12 9.14 -8.51 -10.36
C SER A 12 8.37 -7.26 -10.80
N ALA A 13 9.01 -6.10 -10.65
CA ALA A 13 8.43 -4.82 -11.02
C ALA A 13 8.17 -4.76 -12.54
N PRO A 14 7.00 -4.30 -12.99
CA PRO A 14 6.74 -4.04 -14.40
C PRO A 14 7.57 -2.86 -14.92
N ASP A 15 7.65 -2.73 -16.24
CA ASP A 15 8.29 -1.58 -16.88
C ASP A 15 7.49 -0.30 -16.58
N GLY A 16 8.08 0.65 -15.85
CA GLY A 16 7.45 1.92 -15.49
C GLY A 16 7.37 2.17 -13.97
N PRO A 17 6.69 3.24 -13.53
CA PRO A 17 6.51 3.51 -12.11
C PRO A 17 5.58 2.46 -11.48
N ALA A 18 6.13 1.71 -10.52
CA ALA A 18 5.42 0.63 -9.84
C ALA A 18 5.75 0.60 -8.34
N LEU A 19 4.84 0.02 -7.56
CA LEU A 19 5.00 -0.16 -6.12
C LEU A 19 4.74 -1.62 -5.73
N PRO A 20 5.50 -2.17 -4.77
CA PRO A 20 5.18 -3.46 -4.18
C PRO A 20 4.05 -3.24 -3.18
N ILE A 21 2.86 -3.77 -3.45
CA ILE A 21 1.67 -3.60 -2.61
C ILE A 21 1.41 -4.86 -1.80
N ASN A 22 1.25 -4.70 -0.48
CA ASN A 22 0.87 -5.75 0.45
C ASN A 22 -0.65 -5.85 0.61
N GLU A 23 -1.34 -4.71 0.75
CA GLU A 23 -2.80 -4.61 0.93
C GLU A 23 -3.37 -3.36 0.23
N LEU A 24 -4.56 -3.47 -0.36
CA LEU A 24 -5.34 -2.35 -0.90
C LEU A 24 -6.83 -2.53 -0.58
N PHE A 25 -7.38 -1.72 0.32
CA PHE A 25 -8.72 -1.92 0.89
C PHE A 25 -9.37 -0.62 1.35
N ALA A 26 -10.70 -0.61 1.47
CA ALA A 26 -11.47 0.50 2.04
C ALA A 26 -11.81 0.21 3.51
N SER A 27 -11.69 1.22 4.38
CA SER A 27 -12.03 1.15 5.81
C SER A 27 -12.25 2.56 6.38
N LEU A 28 -12.30 2.71 7.70
CA LEU A 28 -12.19 4.00 8.39
C LEU A 28 -10.76 4.22 8.88
N GLN A 29 -10.26 5.45 8.80
CA GLN A 29 -9.01 5.83 9.45
C GLN A 29 -9.12 5.64 10.96
N GLY A 30 -8.20 4.87 11.55
CA GLY A 30 -8.23 4.53 12.97
C GLY A 30 -7.45 5.50 13.85
N GLU A 31 -6.51 6.26 13.26
CA GLU A 31 -5.52 7.02 14.00
C GLU A 31 -5.38 8.47 13.53
N GLY A 32 -4.78 9.31 14.38
CA GLY A 32 -4.48 10.71 14.08
C GLY A 32 -5.72 11.62 14.07
N SER A 33 -5.59 12.79 13.44
CA SER A 33 -6.64 13.81 13.38
C SER A 33 -7.82 13.47 12.48
N LEU A 34 -7.63 12.51 11.57
CA LEU A 34 -8.65 12.05 10.63
C LEU A 34 -9.30 10.73 11.06
N ALA A 35 -9.13 10.34 12.33
CA ALA A 35 -9.79 9.15 12.86
C ALA A 35 -11.32 9.21 12.64
N GLY A 36 -11.88 8.14 12.08
CA GLY A 36 -13.29 8.02 11.69
C GLY A 36 -13.58 8.36 10.23
N VAL A 37 -12.64 8.92 9.47
CA VAL A 37 -12.86 9.28 8.05
C VAL A 37 -12.81 8.02 7.16
N PRO A 38 -13.84 7.76 6.33
CA PRO A 38 -13.78 6.72 5.31
C PRO A 38 -12.58 6.93 4.38
N SER A 39 -11.75 5.90 4.25
CA SER A 39 -10.46 6.00 3.57
C SER A 39 -10.15 4.73 2.79
N THR A 40 -9.57 4.88 1.61
CA THR A 40 -8.91 3.77 0.90
C THR A 40 -7.44 3.70 1.30
N PHE A 41 -7.01 2.55 1.79
CA PHE A 41 -5.65 2.29 2.22
C PHE A 41 -4.86 1.62 1.10
N VAL A 42 -3.67 2.15 0.81
CA VAL A 42 -2.67 1.54 -0.06
C VAL A 42 -1.46 1.22 0.82
N ARG A 43 -1.28 -0.05 1.16
CA ARG A 43 -0.20 -0.55 2.01
C ARG A 43 0.91 -1.10 1.13
N THR A 44 2.06 -0.44 1.04
CA THR A 44 3.22 -0.96 0.31
C THR A 44 3.93 -2.07 1.10
N SER A 45 4.90 -2.72 0.49
CA SER A 45 5.70 -3.79 1.09
C SER A 45 7.17 -3.42 1.11
N GLY A 46 7.84 -3.68 2.22
CA GLY A 46 9.20 -3.27 2.46
C GLY A 46 9.26 -2.08 3.43
N CYS A 47 10.29 -2.09 4.27
CA CYS A 47 10.61 -1.01 5.19
C CYS A 47 12.13 -0.94 5.34
N ASN A 48 12.68 0.26 5.53
CA ASN A 48 14.10 0.45 5.86
C ASN A 48 14.39 0.34 7.37
N LEU A 49 13.34 0.24 8.21
CA LEU A 49 13.45 0.07 9.65
C LEU A 49 13.12 -1.36 10.09
N ARG A 50 13.60 -1.74 11.27
CA ARG A 50 13.38 -3.06 11.88
C ARG A 50 12.91 -2.88 13.32
N CYS A 51 11.77 -2.20 13.47
CA CYS A 51 11.18 -1.87 14.75
C CYS A 51 10.67 -3.15 15.44
N TRP A 52 11.14 -3.42 16.65
CA TRP A 52 10.71 -4.56 17.46
C TRP A 52 9.26 -4.49 17.94
N PHE A 53 8.66 -3.30 17.90
CA PHE A 53 7.28 -3.02 18.32
C PHE A 53 6.30 -2.86 17.13
N CYS A 54 6.70 -3.18 15.91
CA CYS A 54 5.84 -3.01 14.73
C CYS A 54 4.70 -4.04 14.73
N ASP A 55 3.46 -3.57 14.77
CA ASP A 55 2.25 -4.40 14.67
C ASP A 55 2.03 -4.97 13.26
N SER A 56 2.58 -4.32 12.24
CA SER A 56 2.50 -4.66 10.82
C SER A 56 3.78 -5.33 10.31
N TYR A 57 4.39 -6.20 11.14
CA TYR A 57 5.71 -6.79 10.90
C TYR A 57 5.86 -7.52 9.55
N HIS A 58 4.77 -8.09 9.03
CA HIS A 58 4.71 -8.77 7.73
C HIS A 58 4.96 -7.84 6.51
N THR A 59 4.98 -6.52 6.71
CA THR A 59 5.40 -5.57 5.67
C THR A 59 6.86 -5.13 5.80
N SER A 60 7.55 -5.49 6.89
CA SER A 60 8.90 -5.00 7.21
C SER A 60 9.92 -6.13 7.38
N TRP A 61 9.66 -7.06 8.30
CA TRP A 61 10.54 -8.18 8.63
C TRP A 61 10.41 -9.33 7.63
N GLU A 62 9.20 -9.55 7.13
CA GLU A 62 8.88 -10.61 6.17
C GLU A 62 8.07 -10.02 5.00
N PRO A 63 8.64 -9.06 4.25
CA PRO A 63 7.89 -8.31 3.25
C PRO A 63 7.33 -9.26 2.18
N THR A 64 6.01 -9.34 2.15
CA THR A 64 5.22 -10.04 1.12
C THR A 64 4.44 -9.02 0.32
N GLY A 65 4.06 -9.34 -0.91
CA GLY A 65 3.27 -8.45 -1.74
C GLY A 65 3.47 -8.74 -3.22
N ALA A 66 2.74 -7.98 -4.04
CA ALA A 66 2.81 -8.06 -5.48
C ALA A 66 3.15 -6.70 -6.06
N TRP A 67 3.81 -6.66 -7.22
CA TRP A 67 4.03 -5.41 -7.92
C TRP A 67 2.76 -4.95 -8.62
N TYR A 68 2.45 -3.66 -8.46
CA TYR A 68 1.39 -2.98 -9.18
C TYR A 68 1.98 -1.77 -9.89
N GLY A 69 1.58 -1.56 -11.14
CA GLY A 69 1.80 -0.29 -11.82
C GLY A 69 1.03 0.84 -11.12
N VAL A 70 1.55 2.07 -11.18
CA VAL A 70 0.86 3.22 -10.59
C VAL A 70 -0.55 3.40 -11.15
N ASP A 71 -0.74 3.21 -12.46
CA ASP A 71 -2.06 3.34 -13.09
C ASP A 71 -3.04 2.26 -12.57
N GLU A 72 -2.56 1.04 -12.35
CA GLU A 72 -3.38 -0.04 -11.78
C GLU A 72 -3.80 0.26 -10.33
N ILE A 73 -2.91 0.87 -9.55
CA ILE A 73 -3.23 1.33 -8.19
C ILE A 73 -4.31 2.39 -8.25
N LEU A 74 -4.20 3.35 -9.17
CA LEU A 74 -5.21 4.42 -9.34
C LEU A 74 -6.55 3.84 -9.75
N ASP A 75 -6.60 2.86 -10.65
CA ASP A 75 -7.83 2.19 -11.06
C ASP A 75 -8.50 1.45 -9.90
N GLU A 76 -7.73 0.70 -9.11
CA GLU A 76 -8.23 0.00 -7.91
C GLU A 76 -8.73 0.98 -6.85
N VAL A 77 -8.00 2.08 -6.62
CA VAL A 77 -8.42 3.13 -5.70
C VAL A 77 -9.70 3.79 -6.19
N ALA A 78 -9.79 4.17 -7.47
CA ALA A 78 -10.96 4.81 -8.06
C ALA A 78 -12.21 3.91 -8.03
N ALA A 79 -12.05 2.60 -8.22
CA ALA A 79 -13.15 1.63 -8.13
C ALA A 79 -13.82 1.55 -6.75
N ARG A 80 -13.18 2.11 -5.72
CA ARG A 80 -13.68 2.18 -4.34
C ARG A 80 -14.30 3.54 -3.99
N ASP A 81 -14.37 4.47 -4.95
CA ASP A 81 -14.94 5.82 -4.83
C ASP A 81 -14.46 6.59 -3.57
N PRO A 82 -13.15 6.87 -3.43
CA PRO A 82 -12.59 7.39 -2.19
C PRO A 82 -12.63 8.91 -2.13
N ASP A 83 -13.19 9.45 -1.04
CA ASP A 83 -12.99 10.85 -0.66
C ASP A 83 -11.60 11.11 -0.05
N HIS A 84 -10.96 10.06 0.46
CA HIS A 84 -9.66 10.13 1.14
C HIS A 84 -8.84 8.85 0.94
N VAL A 85 -7.54 9.00 0.73
CA VAL A 85 -6.60 7.89 0.51
C VAL A 85 -5.45 7.96 1.51
N VAL A 86 -5.09 6.81 2.09
CA VAL A 86 -3.98 6.67 3.03
C VAL A 86 -2.92 5.77 2.39
N LEU A 87 -1.82 6.38 1.95
CA LEU A 87 -0.62 5.65 1.54
C LEU A 87 0.22 5.32 2.79
N THR A 88 0.49 4.04 3.01
CA THR A 88 1.14 3.52 4.22
C THR A 88 1.98 2.27 3.92
N GLY A 89 2.65 1.72 4.95
CA GLY A 89 3.15 0.35 5.09
C GLY A 89 4.17 -0.13 4.04
N GLY A 90 5.16 -0.97 4.33
CA GLY A 90 6.02 -0.72 5.47
C GLY A 90 6.41 0.76 5.47
N GLU A 91 7.56 1.15 4.92
CA GLU A 91 7.87 2.58 4.73
C GLU A 91 7.57 2.99 3.28
N PRO A 92 6.43 3.65 2.98
CA PRO A 92 6.04 3.95 1.61
C PRO A 92 7.03 4.89 0.90
N LEU A 93 7.77 5.72 1.64
CA LEU A 93 8.68 6.70 1.04
C LEU A 93 10.05 6.13 0.66
N ILE A 94 10.33 4.84 0.91
CA ILE A 94 11.52 4.20 0.31
C ILE A 94 11.34 3.96 -1.19
N HIS A 95 10.09 4.00 -1.68
CA HIS A 95 9.76 3.77 -3.07
C HIS A 95 9.59 5.11 -3.80
N GLY A 96 10.48 5.40 -4.76
CA GLY A 96 10.41 6.67 -5.51
C GLY A 96 9.10 6.88 -6.27
N ALA A 97 8.46 5.79 -6.72
CA ALA A 97 7.17 5.84 -7.42
C ALA A 97 6.02 6.35 -6.53
N SER A 98 6.14 6.29 -5.20
CA SER A 98 5.15 6.83 -4.25
C SER A 98 4.91 8.33 -4.46
N ALA A 99 5.94 9.07 -4.88
CA ALA A 99 5.81 10.50 -5.17
C ALA A 99 4.85 10.81 -6.32
N THR A 100 4.55 9.84 -7.18
CA THR A 100 3.56 9.99 -8.26
C THR A 100 2.13 9.94 -7.72
N LEU A 101 1.89 9.21 -6.63
CA LEU A 101 0.57 9.09 -5.97
C LEU A 101 0.25 10.27 -5.03
N LEU A 102 1.25 11.10 -4.70
CA LEU A 102 1.13 12.21 -3.74
C LEU A 102 0.95 13.57 -4.44
N ARG A 103 0.66 13.59 -5.73
CA ARG A 103 0.51 14.81 -6.54
C ARG A 103 -0.92 15.07 -6.95
#